data_AF-A0A0C2H949-F1
#
_entry.id   AF-A0A0C2H949-F1
#
_cell.length_a   1.000
_cell.length_b   1.000
_cell.length_c   1.000
_cell.angle_alpha   90.00
_cell.angle_beta   90.00
_cell.angle_gamma   90.00
#
_symmetry.space_group_name_H-M   'P 1'
#
loop_
_entity.id
_entity.type
_entity.pdbx_description
1 polymer ?
#
loop_
_entity_poly.entity_id
_entity_poly.type
_entity_poly.pdbx_seq_one_letter_code
_entity_poly.pdbx_strand_id
1 'polypeptide(L)'
;MAARKIRYDVIGLTETRRHRPLNATFDTGEELFLGTCDSRGVGGVGVLVNKILVMNIDSFEQLTTRIGRSRLRRCGSMPAVTIFVAYSPTSSYDEEEIEAFYMDLKKFYSRLLGRCGCRQHRRGIRSAWSASPRQRRRLSYETLELIRQHGAASAAGNYQLTSELAKRCRDAII
;
A
#
# COMPACT_ATOMS: atom_id res chain seq x y z
N MET A 1 0.21 24.20 9.40
CA MET A 1 -0.82 23.13 9.53
C MET A 1 -1.63 22.96 8.22
N ALA A 2 -1.02 22.49 7.13
CA ALA A 2 -1.70 22.36 5.83
C ALA A 2 -2.29 20.95 5.58
N ALA A 3 -1.82 19.91 6.29
CA ALA A 3 -2.21 18.52 6.04
C ALA A 3 -3.59 18.13 6.59
N ARG A 4 -4.23 18.95 7.43
CA ARG A 4 -5.58 18.70 7.99
C ARG A 4 -6.70 18.76 6.93
N LYS A 5 -6.40 18.99 5.65
CA LYS A 5 -7.39 19.24 4.58
C LYS A 5 -7.40 18.23 3.43
N ILE A 6 -6.59 17.17 3.44
CA ILE A 6 -6.68 16.15 2.38
C ILE A 6 -7.75 15.14 2.78
N ARG A 7 -8.89 15.18 2.07
CA ARG A 7 -9.88 14.10 2.13
C ARG A 7 -9.37 12.92 1.32
N TYR A 8 -9.40 11.74 1.90
CA TYR A 8 -9.00 10.51 1.23
C TYR A 8 -9.88 9.36 1.67
N ASP A 9 -10.06 8.45 0.72
CA ASP A 9 -10.65 7.13 0.93
C ASP A 9 -9.55 6.07 1.06
N VAL A 10 -8.52 6.18 0.22
CA VAL A 10 -7.36 5.30 0.18
C VAL A 10 -6.11 6.13 -0.16
N ILE A 11 -5.01 5.90 0.55
CA ILE A 11 -3.69 6.47 0.26
C ILE A 11 -2.73 5.31 -0.04
N GLY A 12 -2.08 5.36 -1.21
CA GLY A 12 -0.96 4.48 -1.53
C GLY A 12 0.34 4.98 -0.93
N LEU A 13 1.11 4.08 -0.34
CA LEU A 13 2.42 4.35 0.25
C LEU A 13 3.47 3.54 -0.50
N THR A 14 4.61 4.18 -0.79
CA THR A 14 5.78 3.54 -1.41
C THR A 14 7.03 3.89 -0.63
N GLU A 15 8.10 3.13 -0.83
CA GLU A 15 9.36 3.27 -0.08
C GLU A 15 9.18 3.20 1.45
N THR A 16 8.36 2.27 1.91
CA THR A 16 8.15 2.09 3.36
C THR A 16 9.38 1.49 4.04
N ARG A 17 10.26 0.82 3.28
CA ARG A 17 11.56 0.25 3.72
C ARG A 17 11.47 -0.62 4.97
N ARG A 18 10.34 -1.32 5.16
CA ARG A 18 10.12 -2.18 6.32
C ARG A 18 10.51 -3.62 5.98
N HIS A 19 11.32 -4.28 6.80
CA HIS A 19 11.71 -5.69 6.53
C HIS A 19 10.63 -6.72 6.89
N ARG A 20 9.60 -6.32 7.66
CA ARG A 20 8.51 -7.22 8.07
C ARG A 20 7.16 -6.63 7.71
N PRO A 21 6.20 -7.45 7.26
CA PRO A 21 4.85 -6.97 7.02
C PRO A 21 4.25 -6.36 8.30
N LEU A 22 3.52 -5.26 8.17
CA LEU A 22 2.74 -4.67 9.26
C LEU A 22 1.28 -4.46 8.89
N ASN A 23 0.40 -4.91 9.78
CA ASN A 23 -0.99 -4.50 9.82
C ASN A 23 -1.25 -3.72 11.09
N ALA A 24 -1.79 -2.52 10.94
CA ALA A 24 -2.13 -1.67 12.07
C ALA A 24 -3.51 -1.05 11.89
N THR A 25 -4.16 -0.80 13.02
CA THR A 25 -5.40 -0.02 13.08
C THR A 25 -5.13 1.21 13.92
N PHE A 26 -5.49 2.37 13.40
CA PHE A 26 -5.41 3.62 14.14
C PHE A 26 -6.59 3.74 15.11
N ASP A 27 -6.43 4.53 16.17
CA ASP A 27 -7.51 4.78 17.14
C ASP A 27 -8.77 5.40 16.50
N THR A 28 -8.60 6.07 15.37
CA THR A 28 -9.64 6.63 14.51
C THR A 28 -10.40 5.59 13.68
N GLY A 29 -9.93 4.34 13.65
CA GLY A 29 -10.51 3.21 12.90
C GLY A 29 -9.99 3.05 11.47
N GLU A 30 -9.04 3.87 11.02
CA GLU A 30 -8.32 3.64 9.76
C GLU A 30 -7.41 2.42 9.85
N GLU A 31 -7.22 1.71 8.73
CA GLU A 31 -6.31 0.56 8.66
C GLU A 31 -5.12 0.83 7.73
N LEU A 32 -3.95 0.41 8.20
CA LEU A 32 -2.67 0.49 7.50
C LEU A 32 -2.16 -0.92 7.21
N PHE A 33 -1.81 -1.16 5.95
CA PHE A 33 -1.17 -2.38 5.48
C PHE A 33 0.18 -2.01 4.86
N LEU A 34 1.27 -2.59 5.35
CA LEU A 34 2.61 -2.36 4.81
C LEU A 34 3.27 -3.68 4.42
N GLY A 35 3.62 -3.80 3.14
CA GLY A 35 4.52 -4.82 2.62
C GLY A 35 5.98 -4.60 3.02
N THR A 36 6.82 -5.54 2.59
CA THR A 36 8.25 -5.59 2.91
C THR A 36 9.13 -4.98 1.83
N CYS A 37 10.28 -4.46 2.21
CA CYS A 37 11.37 -4.17 1.29
C CYS A 37 12.22 -5.42 1.01
N ASP A 38 13.13 -5.33 0.04
CA ASP A 38 14.14 -6.36 -0.19
C ASP A 38 15.23 -6.36 0.92
N SER A 39 16.22 -7.25 0.79
CA SER A 39 17.37 -7.34 1.71
C SER A 39 18.23 -6.08 1.75
N ARG A 40 18.20 -5.25 0.69
CA ARG A 40 18.91 -3.97 0.58
C ARG A 40 18.11 -2.81 1.20
N GLY A 41 16.90 -3.07 1.69
CA GLY A 41 16.01 -2.02 2.20
C GLY A 41 15.29 -1.26 1.08
N VAL A 42 15.30 -1.75 -0.16
CA VAL A 42 14.70 -1.09 -1.32
C VAL A 42 13.24 -1.54 -1.49
N GLY A 43 12.39 -0.56 -1.79
CA GLY A 43 10.96 -0.77 -1.99
C GLY A 43 10.17 -0.76 -0.68
N GLY A 44 9.20 -1.66 -0.59
CA GLY A 44 8.15 -1.61 0.41
C GLY A 44 7.00 -0.75 -0.10
N VAL A 45 5.81 -1.36 -0.14
CA VAL A 45 4.57 -0.75 -0.59
C VAL A 45 3.52 -0.91 0.48
N GLY A 46 2.59 0.02 0.57
CA GLY A 46 1.53 -0.05 1.55
C GLY A 46 0.30 0.70 1.12
N VAL A 47 -0.76 0.52 1.90
CA VAL A 47 -2.01 1.24 1.72
C VAL A 47 -2.57 1.64 3.07
N LEU A 48 -2.99 2.91 3.18
CA LEU A 48 -3.76 3.45 4.28
C LEU A 48 -5.20 3.62 3.81
N VAL A 49 -6.15 3.04 4.53
CA VAL A 49 -7.57 3.04 4.14
C VAL A 49 -8.40 3.75 5.20
N ASN A 50 -9.25 4.66 4.74
CA ASN A 50 -10.20 5.39 5.58
C ASN A 50 -11.19 4.42 6.24
N LYS A 51 -11.54 4.68 7.50
CA LYS A 51 -12.50 3.88 8.29
C LYS A 51 -13.80 3.56 7.54
N ILE A 52 -14.25 4.46 6.66
CA ILE A 52 -15.48 4.29 5.86
C ILE A 52 -15.35 3.10 4.90
N LEU A 53 -14.16 2.85 4.35
CA LEU A 53 -13.90 1.78 3.38
C LEU A 53 -13.23 0.55 3.98
N VAL A 54 -12.79 0.60 5.23
CA VAL A 54 -12.10 -0.52 5.89
C VAL A 54 -12.90 -1.83 5.81
N MET A 55 -14.22 -1.79 6.05
CA MET A 55 -15.06 -2.98 5.97
C MET A 55 -15.17 -3.57 4.56
N ASN A 56 -14.87 -2.77 3.54
CA ASN A 56 -14.91 -3.18 2.14
C ASN A 56 -13.59 -3.78 1.67
N ILE A 57 -12.53 -3.81 2.49
CA ILE A 57 -11.25 -4.42 2.09
C ILE A 57 -11.42 -5.94 1.97
N ASP A 58 -11.09 -6.47 0.79
CA ASP A 58 -10.97 -7.90 0.53
C ASP A 58 -9.61 -8.41 0.97
N SER A 59 -8.57 -7.83 0.38
CA SER A 59 -7.18 -8.20 0.63
C SER A 59 -6.23 -7.09 0.22
N PHE A 60 -5.07 -7.06 0.87
CA PHE A 60 -3.88 -6.40 0.37
C PHE A 60 -2.82 -7.48 0.09
N GLU A 61 -2.25 -7.43 -1.11
CA GLU A 61 -1.23 -8.37 -1.57
C GLU A 61 -0.04 -7.59 -2.09
N GLN A 62 1.14 -7.91 -1.57
CA GLN A 62 2.39 -7.45 -2.16
C GLN A 62 2.77 -8.41 -3.28
N LEU A 63 2.81 -7.91 -4.51
CA LEU A 63 3.12 -8.70 -5.71
C LEU A 63 4.62 -8.73 -5.97
N THR A 64 5.28 -7.59 -5.76
CA THR A 64 6.74 -7.44 -5.80
C THR A 64 7.17 -6.45 -4.70
N THR A 65 8.46 -6.20 -4.55
CA THR A 65 8.99 -5.20 -3.61
C THR A 65 8.49 -3.78 -3.91
N ARG A 66 8.09 -3.51 -5.16
CA ARG A 66 7.64 -2.20 -5.65
C ARG A 66 6.18 -2.15 -6.09
N ILE A 67 5.47 -3.28 -6.11
CA ILE A 67 4.07 -3.37 -6.55
C ILE A 67 3.22 -4.04 -5.48
N GLY A 68 2.21 -3.31 -5.00
CA GLY A 68 1.16 -3.79 -4.12
C GLY A 68 -0.20 -3.75 -4.81
N ARG A 69 -1.12 -4.59 -4.36
CA ARG A 69 -2.49 -4.68 -4.86
C ARG A 69 -3.45 -4.70 -3.68
N SER A 70 -4.30 -3.69 -3.59
CA SER A 70 -5.44 -3.68 -2.68
C SER A 70 -6.71 -4.00 -3.45
N ARG A 71 -7.49 -4.96 -2.96
CA ARG A 71 -8.79 -5.30 -3.54
C ARG A 71 -9.89 -4.90 -2.57
N LEU A 72 -10.87 -4.17 -3.06
CA LEU A 72 -12.05 -3.78 -2.32
C LEU A 72 -13.26 -4.55 -2.88
N ARG A 73 -13.95 -5.24 -1.97
CA ARG A 73 -15.26 -5.84 -2.20
C ARG A 73 -16.28 -4.71 -2.36
N ARG A 74 -17.34 -4.97 -3.11
CA ARG A 74 -18.55 -4.17 -3.03
C ARG A 74 -19.75 -5.06 -2.78
N CYS A 75 -20.71 -4.54 -2.01
CA CYS A 75 -22.02 -5.14 -1.82
C CYS A 75 -22.95 -4.72 -2.97
N GLY A 76 -23.86 -5.62 -3.36
CA GLY A 76 -24.84 -5.36 -4.42
C GLY A 76 -24.28 -5.56 -5.84
N SER A 77 -24.73 -4.73 -6.78
CA SER A 77 -24.45 -4.85 -8.22
C SER A 77 -23.17 -4.16 -8.70
N MET A 78 -22.40 -3.53 -7.80
CA MET A 78 -21.20 -2.80 -8.19
C MET A 78 -19.99 -3.72 -8.38
N PRO A 79 -19.19 -3.55 -9.46
CA PRO A 79 -17.97 -4.31 -9.66
C PRO A 79 -16.95 -4.05 -8.55
N ALA A 80 -16.19 -5.09 -8.21
CA ALA A 80 -15.09 -5.01 -7.25
C ALA A 80 -14.01 -4.05 -7.76
N VAL A 81 -13.49 -3.20 -6.87
CA VAL A 81 -12.44 -2.23 -7.21
C VAL A 81 -11.09 -2.85 -6.85
N THR A 82 -10.11 -2.74 -7.76
CA THR A 82 -8.72 -3.12 -7.48
C THR A 82 -7.83 -1.91 -7.66
N ILE A 83 -7.01 -1.62 -6.64
CA ILE A 83 -6.06 -0.52 -6.61
C ILE A 83 -4.67 -1.12 -6.63
N PHE A 84 -3.85 -0.74 -7.61
CA PHE A 84 -2.43 -1.03 -7.60
C PHE A 84 -1.66 0.14 -7.03
N VAL A 85 -0.75 -0.14 -6.11
CA VAL A 85 0.22 0.82 -5.56
C VAL A 85 1.57 0.41 -6.12
N ALA A 86 2.16 1.23 -6.99
CA ALA A 86 3.41 0.91 -7.65
C ALA A 86 4.40 2.06 -7.55
N TYR A 87 5.68 1.73 -7.36
CA TYR A 87 6.79 2.67 -7.41
C TYR A 87 7.68 2.36 -8.61
N SER A 88 7.67 3.24 -9.61
CA SER A 88 8.50 3.08 -10.80
C SER A 88 9.98 3.19 -10.43
N PRO A 89 10.86 2.31 -10.93
CA PRO A 89 12.29 2.58 -10.96
C PRO A 89 12.58 3.91 -11.66
N THR A 90 13.62 4.59 -11.19
CA THR A 90 14.19 5.78 -11.83
C THR A 90 15.11 5.36 -12.97
N SER A 91 15.48 6.30 -13.85
CA SER A 91 16.40 6.05 -14.97
C SER A 91 17.84 5.71 -14.56
N SER A 92 18.16 5.80 -13.27
CA SER A 92 19.46 5.40 -12.70
C SER A 92 19.59 3.90 -12.47
N TYR A 93 18.51 3.13 -12.66
CA TYR A 93 18.53 1.67 -12.55
C TYR A 93 18.88 1.05 -13.91
N ASP A 94 19.37 -0.19 -13.88
CA ASP A 94 19.70 -0.93 -15.09
C ASP A 94 18.45 -1.15 -15.96
N GLU A 95 18.60 -1.08 -17.28
CA GLU A 95 17.48 -1.22 -18.23
C GLU A 95 16.72 -2.53 -18.03
N GLU A 96 17.43 -3.60 -17.68
CA GLU A 96 16.84 -4.91 -17.37
C GLU A 96 15.91 -4.85 -16.15
N GLU A 97 16.28 -4.13 -15.09
CA GLU A 97 15.43 -3.97 -13.90
C GLU A 97 14.19 -3.11 -14.21
N ILE A 98 14.36 -2.10 -15.05
CA ILE A 98 13.27 -1.24 -15.53
C ILE A 98 12.28 -2.06 -16.37
N GLU A 99 12.79 -2.83 -17.34
CA GLU A 99 11.98 -3.68 -18.20
C GLU A 99 11.25 -4.75 -17.38
N ALA A 100 11.95 -5.44 -16.47
CA ALA A 100 11.34 -6.42 -15.59
C ALA A 100 10.17 -5.84 -14.79
N PHE A 101 10.29 -4.62 -14.27
CA PHE A 101 9.22 -3.93 -13.57
C PHE A 101 7.97 -3.71 -14.45
N TYR A 102 8.15 -3.19 -15.67
CA TYR A 102 7.04 -2.94 -16.58
C TYR A 102 6.40 -4.25 -17.10
N MET A 103 7.20 -5.29 -17.31
CA MET A 103 6.71 -6.62 -17.68
C MET A 103 5.85 -7.23 -16.57
N ASP A 104 6.31 -7.14 -15.32
CA ASP A 104 5.53 -7.57 -14.15
C ASP A 104 4.22 -6.78 -14.03
N LEU A 105 4.29 -5.44 -14.16
CA LEU A 105 3.09 -4.59 -14.10
C LEU A 105 2.08 -4.97 -15.19
N LYS A 106 2.53 -5.15 -16.44
CA LYS A 106 1.70 -5.59 -17.57
C LYS A 106 1.06 -6.94 -17.28
N LYS A 107 1.84 -7.92 -16.81
CA LYS A 107 1.37 -9.26 -16.44
C LYS A 107 0.29 -9.21 -15.36
N PHE A 108 0.46 -8.39 -14.33
CA PHE A 108 -0.53 -8.26 -13.25
C PHE A 108 -1.81 -7.56 -13.73
N TYR A 109 -1.69 -6.55 -14.59
CA TYR A 109 -2.84 -5.88 -15.19
C TYR A 109 -3.62 -6.82 -16.12
N SER A 110 -2.93 -7.56 -17.00
CA SER A 110 -3.57 -8.54 -17.90
C SER A 110 -4.29 -9.65 -17.14
N ARG A 111 -3.78 -10.10 -15.99
CA ARG A 111 -4.48 -11.05 -15.10
C ARG A 111 -5.79 -10.52 -14.56
N LEU A 112 -5.94 -9.20 -14.46
CA LEU A 112 -7.18 -8.57 -14.02
C LEU A 112 -8.23 -8.55 -15.12
N LEU A 113 -7.82 -8.26 -16.36
CA LEU A 113 -8.67 -8.21 -17.54
C LEU A 113 -9.03 -9.61 -18.09
N GLY A 114 -8.17 -10.61 -17.90
CA GLY A 114 -8.36 -11.99 -18.38
C GLY A 114 -9.39 -12.83 -17.59
N ARG A 115 -10.18 -12.23 -16.70
CA ARG A 115 -11.23 -12.92 -15.93
C ARG A 115 -12.54 -13.01 -16.72
N CYS A 116 -12.52 -13.68 -17.87
CA CYS A 116 -13.71 -14.36 -18.39
C CYS A 116 -13.90 -15.66 -17.59
N GLY A 117 -15.15 -15.99 -17.24
CA GLY A 117 -15.49 -16.98 -16.23
C GLY A 117 -14.96 -18.40 -16.46
N CYS A 118 -14.15 -18.90 -15.53
CA CYS A 118 -14.08 -20.33 -15.21
C CYS A 118 -13.55 -20.53 -13.78
N ARG A 119 -14.20 -21.44 -13.04
CA ARG A 119 -14.14 -21.65 -11.58
C ARG A 119 -12.85 -22.31 -11.05
N GLN A 120 -11.73 -22.29 -11.77
CA GLN A 120 -10.55 -23.04 -11.38
C GLN A 120 -9.31 -22.18 -11.52
N HIS A 121 -8.98 -21.43 -10.48
CA HIS A 121 -7.59 -21.14 -10.10
C HIS A 121 -7.57 -20.64 -8.66
N ARG A 122 -8.03 -21.52 -7.77
CA ARG A 122 -7.95 -21.38 -6.32
C ARG A 122 -6.63 -21.99 -5.82
N ARG A 123 -5.50 -21.50 -6.33
CA ARG A 123 -4.19 -21.66 -5.69
C ARG A 123 -3.44 -20.33 -5.78
N GLY A 124 -4.09 -19.27 -5.29
CA GLY A 124 -3.38 -18.10 -4.80
C GLY A 124 -2.70 -18.48 -3.50
N ILE A 125 -1.42 -18.15 -3.37
CA ILE A 125 -0.65 -18.24 -2.13
C ILE A 125 -1.53 -17.68 -1.01
N ARG A 126 -2.08 -18.58 -0.20
CA ARG A 126 -2.80 -18.21 1.02
C ARG A 126 -1.75 -17.73 2.02
N SER A 127 -2.22 -16.81 2.86
CA SER A 127 -1.67 -16.38 4.13
C SER A 127 -0.36 -15.58 4.12
N ALA A 128 -0.54 -14.26 4.15
CA ALA A 128 0.12 -13.45 5.18
C ALA A 128 -0.82 -12.39 5.79
N TRP A 129 -1.93 -12.04 5.11
CA TRP A 129 -2.74 -10.88 5.49
C TRP A 129 -4.21 -11.15 5.81
N SER A 130 -4.64 -12.40 5.82
CA SER A 130 -5.87 -12.84 6.51
C SER A 130 -5.60 -12.96 8.02
N ALA A 131 -5.01 -11.94 8.63
CA ALA A 131 -4.70 -11.96 10.05
C ALA A 131 -6.00 -11.76 10.84
N SER A 132 -6.21 -12.63 11.83
CA SER A 132 -7.24 -12.45 12.86
C SER A 132 -7.12 -11.04 13.47
N PRO A 133 -8.24 -10.38 13.85
CA PRO A 133 -8.24 -9.07 14.52
C PRO A 133 -7.27 -8.96 15.71
N ARG A 134 -6.85 -10.09 16.30
CA ARG A 134 -5.96 -10.20 17.46
C ARG A 134 -4.48 -9.86 17.20
N GLN A 135 -4.03 -9.74 15.95
CA GLN A 135 -2.62 -9.47 15.60
C GLN A 135 -2.34 -8.04 15.10
N ARG A 136 -3.35 -7.15 15.12
CA ARG A 136 -3.20 -5.77 14.63
C ARG A 136 -2.58 -4.88 15.70
N ARG A 137 -1.50 -4.19 15.36
CA ARG A 137 -0.89 -3.17 16.23
C ARG A 137 -1.82 -1.95 16.26
N ARG A 138 -2.04 -1.35 17.43
CA ARG A 138 -2.71 -0.05 17.53
C ARG A 138 -1.70 1.08 17.33
N LEU A 139 -2.04 2.07 16.52
CA LEU A 139 -1.23 3.26 16.27
C LEU A 139 -2.00 4.53 16.63
N SER A 140 -1.28 5.53 17.11
CA SER A 140 -1.87 6.80 17.58
C SER A 140 -2.36 7.68 16.45
N TYR A 141 -3.30 8.58 16.75
CA TYR A 141 -3.74 9.63 15.82
C TYR A 141 -2.59 10.55 15.36
N GLU A 142 -1.58 10.78 16.19
CA GLU A 142 -0.40 11.56 15.81
C GLU A 142 0.40 10.88 14.70
N THR A 143 0.53 9.55 14.74
CA THR A 143 1.19 8.76 13.69
C THR A 143 0.43 8.87 12.37
N LEU A 144 -0.90 8.88 12.44
CA LEU A 144 -1.75 9.09 11.26
C LEU A 144 -1.55 10.50 10.66
N GLU A 145 -1.51 11.54 11.49
CA GLU A 145 -1.26 12.91 11.03
C GLU A 145 0.12 13.05 10.39
N LEU A 146 1.15 12.35 10.90
CA LEU A 146 2.48 12.32 10.27
C LEU A 146 2.42 11.74 8.85
N ILE A 147 1.70 10.64 8.64
CA ILE A 147 1.53 10.04 7.31
C ILE A 147 0.80 11.02 6.36
N ARG A 148 -0.25 11.69 6.84
CA ARG A 148 -0.98 12.70 6.05
C ARG A 148 -0.10 13.87 5.67
N GLN A 149 0.71 14.36 6.61
CA GLN A 149 1.68 15.43 6.37
C GLN A 149 2.72 15.03 5.35
N HIS A 150 3.24 13.80 5.45
CA HIS A 150 4.20 13.27 4.49
C HIS A 150 3.60 13.26 3.08
N GLY A 151 2.40 12.71 2.91
CA GLY A 151 1.71 12.69 1.61
C GLY A 151 1.45 14.08 1.05
N ALA A 152 1.05 15.04 1.90
CA ALA A 152 0.85 16.42 1.50
C ALA A 152 2.16 17.11 1.06
N ALA A 153 3.25 16.89 1.80
CA ALA A 153 4.57 17.44 1.47
C ALA A 153 5.11 16.86 0.16
N SER A 154 4.91 15.55 -0.07
CA SER A 154 5.25 14.90 -1.35
C SER A 154 4.46 15.48 -2.52
N ALA A 155 3.14 15.65 -2.35
CA ALA A 155 2.30 16.24 -3.39
C ALA A 155 2.66 17.70 -3.70
N ALA A 156 3.16 18.43 -2.71
CA ALA A 156 3.64 19.80 -2.87
C ALA A 156 5.07 19.91 -3.42
N GLY A 157 5.77 18.79 -3.68
CA GLY A 157 7.14 18.79 -4.19
C GLY A 157 8.20 19.29 -3.19
N ASN A 158 7.90 19.32 -1.89
CA ASN A 158 8.84 19.81 -0.88
C ASN A 158 9.76 18.68 -0.39
N TYR A 159 10.89 18.47 -1.07
CA TYR A 159 11.78 17.33 -0.83
C TYR A 159 12.41 17.29 0.57
N GLN A 160 12.78 18.45 1.13
CA GLN A 160 13.42 18.53 2.45
C GLN A 160 12.43 18.14 3.55
N LEU A 161 11.23 18.72 3.51
CA LEU A 161 10.15 18.39 4.45
C LEU A 161 9.67 16.94 4.27
N THR A 162 9.58 16.46 3.03
CA THR A 162 9.20 15.07 2.72
C THR A 162 10.19 14.09 3.34
N SER A 163 11.49 14.33 3.20
CA SER A 163 12.54 13.46 3.75
C SER A 163 12.51 13.42 5.29
N GLU A 164 12.29 14.57 5.93
CA GLU A 164 12.17 14.66 7.39
C GLU A 164 10.92 13.93 7.90
N LEU A 165 9.76 14.18 7.27
CA LEU A 165 8.51 13.50 7.62
C LEU A 165 8.59 12.00 7.37
N ALA A 166 9.31 11.56 6.33
CA ALA A 166 9.52 10.14 6.05
C ALA A 166 10.29 9.46 7.19
N LYS A 167 11.31 10.14 7.75
CA LYS A 167 12.06 9.64 8.91
C LYS A 167 11.16 9.53 10.14
N ARG A 168 10.37 10.57 10.44
CA ARG A 168 9.44 10.56 11.58
C ARG A 168 8.34 9.50 11.43
N CYS A 169 7.82 9.29 10.22
CA CYS A 169 6.87 8.21 9.95
C CYS A 169 7.49 6.83 10.20
N ARG A 170 8.75 6.63 9.79
CA ARG A 170 9.48 5.39 10.08
C ARG A 170 9.58 5.17 11.57
N ASP A 171 10.04 6.15 12.35
CA ASP A 171 10.21 5.99 13.80
C ASP A 171 8.89 5.72 14.53
N ALA A 172 7.77 6.30 14.07
CA ALA A 172 6.45 6.12 14.68
C ALA A 172 5.76 4.79 14.31
N ILE A 173 6.09 4.23 13.14
CA ILE A 173 5.44 3.02 12.62
C ILE A 173 6.30 1.77 12.85
N ILE A 174 7.63 1.91 12.96
CA ILE A 174 8.60 0.79 13.07
C ILE A 174 8.35 -0.08 14.30
#